data_AF-A0A1M5D191-F1
#
_entry.id   AF-A0A1M5D191-F1
#
_cell.length_a   1.000
_cell.length_b   1.000
_cell.length_c   1.000
_cell.angle_alpha   90.00
_cell.angle_beta   90.00
_cell.angle_gamma   90.00
#
_symmetry.space_group_name_H-M   'P 1'
#
loop_
_entity.id
_entity.type
_entity.pdbx_description
1 polymer ?
#
loop_
_entity_poly.entity_id
_entity_poly.type
_entity_poly.pdbx_seq_one_letter_code
_entity_poly.pdbx_strand_id
1 'polypeptide(L)'
;MIRKLSLLPFFIFSSAFSQEKYEDSIKNIIEKDFVSIKAMDFRNLVPYKAEKGMGYLNSKNNKLVVKPNYYQLDFAKPNLRGNYNDIAYFEINSRTKKMEVFLQNWRIFEESPKEGPIKKGYAKGFYVSNNSIFSFSHTYTYCPQLFKYKNQDFAIAIKDNAYAVINPDGETLKNLDFNYSHLDLIDSGNDNIWFKYKTLSGELGFINMNGEKKLINDIISNSRSQTEGYFSFVDSEHSVRRKYYGYSIESNDESYGVLDLLTMTWLIKPQKLFKIEEINYATDQNLSEKYDVEDRKNLKFYFLVSDKEKETSYYIDDQLKKYVLKK
;
A
#
# COMPACT_ATOMS: atom_id res chain seq x y z
N MET A 1 69.54 23.60 -8.59
CA MET A 1 68.32 24.10 -9.27
C MET A 1 68.40 23.61 -10.71
N ILE A 2 67.54 22.78 -11.29
CA ILE A 2 66.12 22.43 -11.09
C ILE A 2 65.99 20.94 -11.44
N ARG A 3 65.39 20.12 -10.56
CA ARG A 3 65.03 18.73 -10.85
C ARG A 3 63.78 18.73 -11.73
N LYS A 4 63.84 18.10 -12.91
CA LYS A 4 62.66 17.84 -13.76
C LYS A 4 61.75 16.86 -13.02
N LEU A 5 60.55 17.32 -12.65
CA LEU A 5 59.45 16.46 -12.22
C LEU A 5 58.97 15.64 -13.43
N SER A 6 59.12 14.33 -13.34
CA SER A 6 58.41 13.37 -14.17
C SER A 6 56.93 13.36 -13.73
N LEU A 7 56.06 13.98 -14.51
CA LEU A 7 54.62 13.81 -14.41
C LEU A 7 54.27 12.36 -14.78
N LEU A 8 53.94 11.55 -13.78
CA LEU A 8 53.18 10.31 -14.00
C LEU A 8 51.83 10.71 -14.63
N PRO A 9 51.43 10.13 -15.77
CA PRO A 9 50.05 10.21 -16.19
C PRO A 9 49.24 9.36 -15.22
N PHE A 10 48.42 10.00 -14.39
CA PHE A 10 47.32 9.34 -13.72
C PHE A 10 46.39 8.78 -14.81
N PHE A 11 46.49 7.48 -15.05
CA PHE A 11 45.42 6.74 -15.73
C PHE A 11 44.20 6.79 -14.81
N ILE A 12 43.31 7.75 -15.07
CA ILE A 12 41.92 7.66 -14.61
C ILE A 12 41.28 6.58 -15.50
N PHE A 13 41.42 5.32 -15.09
CA PHE A 13 40.68 4.24 -15.71
C PHE A 13 39.18 4.45 -15.43
N SER A 14 38.45 4.51 -16.52
CA SER A 14 37.00 4.60 -16.69
C SER A 14 36.18 3.76 -15.69
N SER A 15 35.74 4.34 -14.58
CA SER A 15 34.74 3.72 -13.70
C SER A 15 33.36 3.63 -14.38
N ALA A 16 32.99 4.64 -15.17
CA ALA A 16 31.74 4.67 -15.93
C ALA A 16 31.65 3.53 -16.97
N PHE A 17 32.73 3.26 -17.71
CA PHE A 17 32.75 2.20 -18.72
C PHE A 17 32.74 0.78 -18.13
N SER A 18 33.26 0.59 -16.90
CA SER A 18 33.13 -0.68 -16.20
C SER A 18 31.73 -0.92 -15.64
N GLN A 19 31.05 0.16 -15.25
CA GLN A 19 29.70 0.11 -14.69
C GLN A 19 28.66 -0.16 -15.78
N GLU A 20 28.72 0.54 -16.92
CA GLU A 20 27.83 0.29 -18.08
C GLU A 20 27.94 -1.16 -18.58
N LYS A 21 29.16 -1.70 -18.72
CA LYS A 21 29.36 -3.11 -19.11
C LYS A 21 28.77 -4.10 -18.10
N TYR A 22 28.81 -3.76 -16.82
CA TYR A 22 28.25 -4.59 -15.76
C TYR A 22 26.71 -4.54 -15.79
N GLU A 23 26.12 -3.36 -15.93
CA GLU A 23 24.68 -3.15 -16.11
C GLU A 23 24.15 -3.92 -17.34
N ASP A 24 24.83 -3.80 -18.48
CA ASP A 24 24.49 -4.54 -19.70
C ASP A 24 24.53 -6.06 -19.50
N SER A 25 25.49 -6.55 -18.71
CA SER A 25 25.59 -8.00 -18.43
C SER A 25 24.43 -8.50 -17.58
N ILE A 26 24.01 -7.73 -16.56
CA ILE A 26 22.86 -8.05 -15.72
C ILE A 26 21.58 -7.96 -16.55
N LYS A 27 21.42 -6.88 -17.31
CA LYS A 27 20.28 -6.68 -18.22
C LYS A 27 20.10 -7.86 -19.16
N ASN A 28 21.17 -8.33 -19.82
CA ASN A 28 21.12 -9.49 -20.72
C ASN A 28 20.69 -10.79 -20.02
N ILE A 29 21.05 -10.99 -18.75
CA ILE A 29 20.62 -12.15 -17.95
C ILE A 29 19.12 -12.07 -17.70
N ILE A 30 18.65 -10.92 -17.20
CA ILE A 30 17.24 -10.72 -16.88
C ILE A 30 16.41 -10.79 -18.17
N GLU A 31 16.83 -10.16 -19.27
CA GLU A 31 16.09 -10.19 -20.55
C GLU A 31 15.84 -11.62 -21.04
N LYS A 32 16.84 -12.51 -20.94
CA LYS A 32 16.68 -13.92 -21.31
C LYS A 32 15.60 -14.64 -20.52
N ASP A 33 15.44 -14.32 -19.23
CA ASP A 33 14.42 -14.94 -18.39
C ASP A 33 13.00 -14.46 -18.73
N PHE A 34 12.85 -13.24 -19.27
CA PHE A 34 11.55 -12.64 -19.57
C PHE A 34 11.20 -12.57 -21.07
N VAL A 35 12.11 -12.91 -21.98
CA VAL A 35 11.94 -12.74 -23.45
C VAL A 35 10.74 -13.50 -24.01
N SER A 36 10.45 -14.69 -23.48
CA SER A 36 9.36 -15.56 -23.95
C SER A 36 7.97 -15.13 -23.46
N ILE A 37 7.92 -14.25 -22.46
CA ILE A 37 6.67 -13.80 -21.84
C ILE A 37 6.14 -12.61 -22.62
N LYS A 38 4.90 -12.63 -23.09
CA LYS A 38 4.32 -11.44 -23.73
C LYS A 38 4.01 -10.38 -22.68
N ALA A 39 4.14 -9.10 -23.04
CA ALA A 39 3.90 -7.99 -22.12
C ALA A 39 2.48 -8.01 -21.52
N MET A 40 1.48 -8.34 -22.35
CA MET A 40 0.07 -8.52 -21.93
C MET A 40 -0.16 -9.65 -20.91
N ASP A 41 0.80 -10.58 -20.78
CA ASP A 41 0.72 -11.69 -19.84
C ASP A 41 1.36 -11.39 -18.48
N PHE A 42 1.99 -10.21 -18.31
CA PHE A 42 2.63 -9.82 -17.05
C PHE A 42 1.67 -9.81 -15.88
N ARG A 43 0.42 -9.34 -16.07
CA ARG A 43 -0.63 -9.39 -15.04
C ARG A 43 -0.99 -10.80 -14.55
N ASN A 44 -0.60 -11.82 -15.32
CA ASN A 44 -0.84 -13.21 -14.97
C ASN A 44 0.32 -13.83 -14.20
N LEU A 45 1.42 -13.13 -13.97
CA LEU A 45 2.56 -13.63 -13.22
C LEU A 45 2.34 -13.44 -11.71
N VAL A 46 2.52 -14.52 -10.96
CA VAL A 46 2.42 -14.53 -9.49
C VAL A 46 3.81 -14.83 -8.94
N PRO A 47 4.44 -13.90 -8.21
CA PRO A 47 5.70 -14.16 -7.54
C PRO A 47 5.55 -15.36 -6.59
N TYR A 48 6.57 -16.19 -6.49
CA TYR A 48 6.62 -17.24 -5.48
C TYR A 48 8.05 -17.36 -4.93
N LYS A 49 8.15 -17.73 -3.66
CA LYS A 49 9.44 -17.94 -2.98
C LYS A 49 9.83 -19.42 -3.02
N ALA A 50 11.10 -19.67 -3.27
CA ALA A 50 11.75 -20.96 -3.15
C ALA A 50 13.12 -20.80 -2.45
N GLU A 51 13.82 -21.91 -2.19
CA GLU A 51 15.12 -21.90 -1.51
C GLU A 51 16.17 -21.01 -2.19
N LYS A 52 16.17 -20.98 -3.53
CA LYS A 52 17.16 -20.23 -4.34
C LYS A 52 16.80 -18.76 -4.60
N GLY A 53 15.64 -18.31 -4.11
CA GLY A 53 15.10 -16.97 -4.36
C GLY A 53 13.66 -17.01 -4.85
N MET A 54 13.24 -15.93 -5.50
CA MET A 54 11.90 -15.75 -6.06
C MET A 54 11.86 -16.03 -7.55
N GLY A 55 10.76 -16.60 -8.01
CA GLY A 55 10.43 -16.79 -9.42
C GLY A 55 8.97 -16.42 -9.71
N TYR A 56 8.48 -16.73 -10.92
CA TYR A 56 7.08 -16.50 -11.30
C TYR A 56 6.36 -17.79 -11.68
N LEU A 57 5.12 -17.91 -11.21
CA LEU A 57 4.12 -18.85 -11.71
C LEU A 57 3.14 -18.13 -12.63
N ASN A 58 2.56 -18.86 -13.60
CA ASN A 58 1.43 -18.36 -14.37
C ASN A 58 0.12 -18.61 -13.60
N SER A 59 -0.62 -17.57 -13.25
CA SER A 59 -1.85 -17.65 -12.48
C SER A 59 -2.96 -18.49 -13.13
N LYS A 60 -2.95 -18.66 -14.46
CA LYS A 60 -3.97 -19.45 -15.15
C LYS A 60 -3.81 -20.95 -14.88
N ASN A 61 -2.58 -21.44 -14.84
CA ASN A 61 -2.29 -22.89 -14.83
C ASN A 61 -1.28 -23.34 -13.75
N ASN A 62 -0.77 -22.42 -12.93
CA ASN A 62 0.23 -22.64 -11.88
C ASN A 62 1.58 -23.18 -12.39
N LYS A 63 1.88 -23.07 -13.69
CA LYS A 63 3.16 -23.52 -14.25
C LYS A 63 4.26 -22.49 -13.99
N LEU A 64 5.47 -22.98 -13.75
CA LEU A 64 6.67 -22.17 -13.65
C LEU A 64 6.92 -21.42 -14.97
N VAL A 65 7.13 -20.11 -14.86
CA VAL A 65 7.44 -19.23 -16.00
C VAL A 65 8.86 -18.69 -15.88
N VAL A 66 9.23 -18.21 -14.69
CA VAL A 66 10.58 -17.70 -14.39
C VAL A 66 11.14 -18.47 -13.21
N LYS A 67 12.36 -18.97 -13.37
CA LYS A 67 13.06 -19.77 -12.35
C LYS A 67 13.39 -18.91 -11.12
N PRO A 68 13.51 -19.54 -9.93
CA PRO A 68 13.75 -18.80 -8.69
C PRO A 68 15.21 -18.37 -8.54
N ASN A 69 15.57 -17.26 -9.18
CA ASN A 69 16.93 -16.69 -9.22
C ASN A 69 16.98 -15.21 -8.81
N TYR A 70 15.86 -14.66 -8.33
CA TYR A 70 15.72 -13.25 -8.01
C TYR A 70 15.64 -13.06 -6.51
N TYR A 71 16.14 -11.94 -6.00
CA TYR A 71 16.00 -11.62 -4.58
C TYR A 71 14.54 -11.29 -4.26
N GLN A 72 13.95 -10.42 -5.07
CA GLN A 72 12.55 -10.00 -4.94
C GLN A 72 11.90 -9.81 -6.31
N LEU A 73 10.64 -10.22 -6.41
CA LEU A 73 9.80 -10.03 -7.60
C LEU A 73 8.45 -9.48 -7.17
N ASP A 74 7.94 -8.47 -7.89
CA ASP A 74 6.64 -7.83 -7.61
C ASP A 74 5.58 -8.21 -8.65
N PHE A 75 4.31 -8.08 -8.31
CA PHE A 75 3.24 -8.14 -9.29
C PHE A 75 3.34 -7.00 -10.29
N ALA A 76 2.85 -7.24 -11.51
CA ALA A 76 2.81 -6.24 -12.57
C ALA A 76 1.86 -5.08 -12.22
N LYS A 77 2.36 -3.85 -12.08
CA LYS A 77 1.57 -2.67 -11.66
C LYS A 77 1.87 -1.38 -12.47
N PRO A 78 1.63 -1.33 -13.79
CA PRO A 78 1.44 -2.44 -14.71
C PRO A 78 2.77 -3.03 -15.22
N ASN A 79 3.88 -2.31 -15.03
CA ASN A 79 5.22 -2.77 -15.38
C ASN A 79 5.66 -3.87 -14.40
N LEU A 80 6.51 -4.78 -14.87
CA LEU A 80 7.14 -5.76 -13.98
C LEU A 80 8.35 -5.12 -13.32
N ARG A 81 8.48 -5.37 -12.03
CA ARG A 81 9.59 -4.88 -11.23
C ARG A 81 10.19 -6.02 -10.43
N GLY A 82 11.47 -5.88 -10.12
CA GLY A 82 12.15 -6.82 -9.25
C GLY A 82 13.55 -6.37 -8.89
N ASN A 83 14.17 -7.18 -8.05
CA ASN A 83 15.54 -7.03 -7.59
C ASN A 83 16.30 -8.31 -7.92
N TYR A 84 17.41 -8.13 -8.64
CA TYR A 84 18.36 -9.18 -8.95
C TYR A 84 19.51 -9.15 -7.94
N ASN A 85 19.54 -10.16 -7.06
CA ASN A 85 20.61 -10.44 -6.09
C ASN A 85 21.03 -9.26 -5.17
N ASP A 86 20.13 -8.35 -4.83
CA ASP A 86 20.41 -7.11 -4.06
C ASP A 86 21.44 -6.18 -4.69
N ILE A 87 21.73 -6.36 -5.98
CA ILE A 87 22.73 -5.58 -6.71
C ILE A 87 22.06 -4.59 -7.64
N ALA A 88 20.94 -5.01 -8.26
CA ALA A 88 20.26 -4.22 -9.26
C ALA A 88 18.73 -4.34 -9.15
N TYR A 89 18.07 -3.19 -9.22
CA TYR A 89 16.64 -3.13 -9.50
C TYR A 89 16.42 -3.16 -11.01
N PHE A 90 15.32 -3.76 -11.44
CA PHE A 90 14.91 -3.71 -12.84
C PHE A 90 13.44 -3.38 -12.98
N GLU A 91 13.11 -2.74 -14.09
CA GLU A 91 11.74 -2.55 -14.55
C GLU A 91 11.62 -3.02 -16.01
N ILE A 92 10.54 -3.73 -16.32
CA ILE A 92 10.17 -4.11 -17.69
C ILE A 92 8.84 -3.44 -18.03
N ASN A 93 8.90 -2.54 -19.02
CA ASN A 93 7.73 -1.82 -19.48
C ASN A 93 6.68 -2.78 -20.07
N SER A 94 5.47 -2.73 -19.55
CA SER A 94 4.35 -3.60 -19.92
C SER A 94 3.78 -3.35 -21.31
N ARG A 95 4.16 -2.26 -21.97
CA ARG A 95 3.70 -1.90 -23.32
C ARG A 95 4.80 -2.09 -24.36
N THR A 96 5.98 -1.56 -24.08
CA THR A 96 7.11 -1.53 -25.02
C THR A 96 8.07 -2.68 -24.84
N LYS A 97 7.96 -3.45 -23.75
CA LYS A 97 8.89 -4.52 -23.36
C LYS A 97 10.33 -4.05 -23.09
N LYS A 98 10.59 -2.73 -23.15
CA LYS A 98 11.90 -2.16 -22.82
C LYS A 98 12.23 -2.45 -21.37
N MET A 99 13.48 -2.84 -21.13
CA MET A 99 14.02 -3.10 -19.81
C MET A 99 15.01 -2.02 -19.41
N GLU A 100 14.86 -1.55 -18.18
CA GLU A 100 15.76 -0.64 -17.49
C GLU A 100 16.30 -1.34 -16.24
N VAL A 101 17.59 -1.11 -15.96
CA VAL A 101 18.31 -1.69 -14.82
C VAL A 101 18.97 -0.54 -14.08
N PHE A 102 18.82 -0.54 -12.75
CA PHE A 102 19.33 0.49 -11.86
C PHE A 102 20.23 -0.17 -10.82
N LEU A 103 21.52 0.15 -10.79
CA LEU A 103 22.40 -0.30 -9.72
C LEU A 103 22.07 0.41 -8.42
N GLN A 104 22.16 -0.30 -7.29
CA GLN A 104 21.89 0.29 -5.98
C GLN A 104 22.96 1.34 -5.62
N ASN A 105 22.66 2.63 -5.81
CA ASN A 105 23.40 3.75 -5.24
C ASN A 105 22.50 4.49 -4.24
N TRP A 106 22.83 4.40 -2.95
CA TRP A 106 22.06 4.97 -1.85
C TRP A 106 22.30 6.50 -1.75
N ARG A 107 21.28 7.34 -1.98
CA ARG A 107 21.28 8.74 -1.53
C ARG A 107 19.88 9.31 -1.23
N ILE A 108 19.73 9.66 0.07
CA ILE A 108 19.06 10.81 0.70
C ILE A 108 17.52 10.89 0.69
N PHE A 109 16.98 10.99 1.92
CA PHE A 109 15.60 11.38 2.24
C PHE A 109 15.45 12.91 2.22
N GLU A 110 14.40 13.42 1.58
CA GLU A 110 13.98 14.82 1.71
C GLU A 110 13.41 15.10 3.11
N GLU A 111 13.73 16.29 3.64
CA GLU A 111 13.06 16.84 4.82
C GLU A 111 11.60 17.16 4.50
N SER A 112 10.70 16.72 5.38
CA SER A 112 9.28 17.08 5.29
C SER A 112 9.07 18.56 5.65
N PRO A 113 8.05 19.23 5.06
CA PRO A 113 7.73 20.61 5.40
C PRO A 113 7.38 20.73 6.89
N LYS A 114 7.90 21.78 7.54
CA LYS A 114 7.48 22.15 8.89
C LYS A 114 6.14 22.88 8.81
N GLU A 115 5.09 22.24 9.33
CA GLU A 115 3.79 22.90 9.53
C GLU A 115 3.87 24.00 10.59
N GLY A 116 3.11 25.08 10.40
CA GLY A 116 2.99 26.16 11.37
C GLY A 116 2.16 25.75 12.61
N PRO A 117 2.22 26.51 13.71
CA PRO A 117 1.56 26.13 14.96
C PRO A 117 0.03 26.21 14.86
N ILE A 118 -0.66 25.13 15.24
CA ILE A 118 -2.12 25.07 15.36
C ILE A 118 -2.58 25.88 16.59
N LYS A 119 -3.62 26.71 16.45
CA LYS A 119 -4.13 27.57 17.53
C LYS A 119 -5.40 27.00 18.19
N LYS A 120 -5.40 26.85 19.52
CA LYS A 120 -6.59 26.49 20.31
C LYS A 120 -7.28 27.78 20.82
N GLY A 121 -8.62 27.85 20.71
CA GLY A 121 -9.39 29.02 21.16
C GLY A 121 -10.27 29.66 20.08
N TYR A 122 -10.58 28.93 19.01
CA TYR A 122 -11.57 29.37 18.04
C TYR A 122 -12.98 29.32 18.65
N ALA A 123 -13.87 30.24 18.23
CA ALA A 123 -15.21 30.37 18.84
C ALA A 123 -16.21 29.31 18.36
N LYS A 124 -16.02 28.80 17.14
CA LYS A 124 -16.82 27.72 16.54
C LYS A 124 -16.08 26.38 16.65
N GLY A 125 -16.59 25.33 16.01
CA GLY A 125 -15.94 24.02 15.91
C GLY A 125 -14.48 24.09 15.46
N PHE A 126 -14.24 24.42 14.19
CA PHE A 126 -12.89 24.53 13.63
C PHE A 126 -12.85 25.45 12.38
N TYR A 127 -11.66 25.91 12.05
CA TYR A 127 -11.37 26.70 10.85
C TYR A 127 -10.27 26.03 10.04
N VAL A 128 -10.55 25.83 8.76
CA VAL A 128 -9.64 25.20 7.79
C VAL A 128 -8.98 26.29 6.96
N SER A 129 -7.66 26.19 6.79
CA SER A 129 -6.88 26.99 5.86
C SER A 129 -5.87 26.09 5.18
N ASN A 130 -5.73 26.20 3.86
CA ASN A 130 -4.79 25.37 3.06
C ASN A 130 -4.96 23.85 3.30
N ASN A 131 -6.19 23.35 3.36
CA ASN A 131 -6.53 21.94 3.63
C ASN A 131 -6.05 21.39 4.99
N SER A 132 -5.73 22.26 5.94
CA SER A 132 -5.38 21.87 7.31
C SER A 132 -6.20 22.68 8.31
N ILE A 133 -6.46 22.11 9.50
CA ILE A 133 -7.09 22.85 10.59
C ILE A 133 -6.09 23.88 11.12
N PHE A 134 -6.41 25.15 10.94
CA PHE A 134 -5.61 26.27 11.43
C PHE A 134 -5.93 26.57 12.90
N SER A 135 -7.22 26.47 13.28
CA SER A 135 -7.65 26.66 14.66
C SER A 135 -8.92 25.90 15.00
N PHE A 136 -9.10 25.56 16.27
CA PHE A 136 -10.25 24.78 16.75
C PHE A 136 -10.74 25.23 18.13
N SER A 137 -11.97 24.84 18.47
CA SER A 137 -12.60 25.16 19.75
C SER A 137 -11.80 24.62 20.94
N HIS A 138 -11.77 25.39 22.02
CA HIS A 138 -11.18 24.94 23.28
C HIS A 138 -11.98 23.79 23.94
N THR A 139 -13.23 23.57 23.52
CA THR A 139 -14.11 22.52 24.05
C THR A 139 -13.67 21.11 23.68
N TYR A 140 -12.80 20.96 22.67
CA TYR A 140 -12.29 19.66 22.25
C TYR A 140 -10.96 19.34 22.92
N THR A 141 -10.74 18.06 23.17
CA THR A 141 -9.54 17.57 23.87
C THR A 141 -8.28 17.86 23.06
N TYR A 142 -8.30 17.49 21.77
CA TYR A 142 -7.19 17.64 20.82
C TYR A 142 -7.65 18.33 19.53
N CYS A 143 -6.71 18.66 18.65
CA CYS A 143 -7.04 19.09 17.29
C CYS A 143 -7.89 17.99 16.62
N PRO A 144 -9.10 18.30 16.13
CA PRO A 144 -9.92 17.35 15.41
C PRO A 144 -9.20 16.77 14.17
N GLN A 145 -9.57 15.56 13.76
CA GLN A 145 -9.06 14.95 12.53
C GLN A 145 -9.91 15.43 11.34
N LEU A 146 -9.34 16.27 10.48
CA LEU A 146 -9.99 16.82 9.28
C LEU A 146 -10.22 15.75 8.21
N PHE A 147 -11.38 15.79 7.56
CA PHE A 147 -11.66 15.05 6.33
C PHE A 147 -12.70 15.80 5.47
N LYS A 148 -12.87 15.36 4.22
CA LYS A 148 -13.86 15.92 3.30
C LYS A 148 -14.94 14.90 2.97
N TYR A 149 -16.17 15.38 2.80
CA TYR A 149 -17.28 14.61 2.27
C TYR A 149 -18.15 15.52 1.38
N LYS A 150 -18.34 15.15 0.12
CA LYS A 150 -19.07 15.94 -0.89
C LYS A 150 -18.56 17.38 -1.00
N ASN A 151 -17.23 17.54 -1.02
CA ASN A 151 -16.51 18.82 -1.03
C ASN A 151 -16.76 19.73 0.18
N GLN A 152 -17.36 19.23 1.26
CA GLN A 152 -17.52 19.95 2.53
C GLN A 152 -16.53 19.44 3.57
N ASP A 153 -16.08 20.34 4.44
CA ASP A 153 -15.13 20.00 5.50
C ASP A 153 -15.87 19.46 6.73
N PHE A 154 -15.39 18.34 7.25
CA PHE A 154 -15.83 17.74 8.50
C PHE A 154 -14.63 17.36 9.35
N ALA A 155 -14.83 17.13 10.63
CA ALA A 155 -13.78 16.60 11.47
C ALA A 155 -14.29 15.59 12.50
N ILE A 156 -13.45 14.61 12.84
CA ILE A 156 -13.66 13.77 14.02
C ILE A 156 -13.12 14.53 15.22
N ALA A 157 -14.01 14.88 16.15
CA ALA A 157 -13.67 15.59 17.36
C ALA A 157 -13.84 14.70 18.59
N ILE A 158 -13.01 14.96 19.61
CA ILE A 158 -13.08 14.29 20.90
C ILE A 158 -13.46 15.32 21.95
N LYS A 159 -14.50 15.01 22.73
CA LYS A 159 -14.96 15.79 23.89
C LYS A 159 -15.38 14.83 24.99
N ASP A 160 -14.90 15.04 26.21
CA ASP A 160 -15.26 14.22 27.38
C ASP A 160 -15.09 12.70 27.15
N ASN A 161 -14.00 12.31 26.47
CA ASN A 161 -13.68 10.93 26.03
C ASN A 161 -14.69 10.29 25.06
N ALA A 162 -15.60 11.08 24.50
CA ALA A 162 -16.49 10.66 23.43
C ALA A 162 -16.06 11.27 22.08
N TYR A 163 -16.30 10.51 21.01
CA TYR A 163 -16.01 10.91 19.64
C TYR A 163 -17.31 11.31 18.93
N ALA A 164 -17.22 12.31 18.05
CA ALA A 164 -18.29 12.73 17.15
C ALA A 164 -17.72 13.23 15.82
N VAL A 165 -18.57 13.28 14.79
CA VAL A 165 -18.30 14.01 13.56
C VAL A 165 -18.95 15.38 13.64
N ILE A 166 -18.18 16.43 13.41
CA ILE A 166 -18.62 17.82 13.47
C ILE A 166 -18.39 18.55 12.15
N ASN A 167 -19.23 19.54 11.87
CA ASN A 167 -18.98 20.54 10.82
C ASN A 167 -18.11 21.70 11.35
N PRO A 168 -17.68 22.66 10.51
CA PRO A 168 -16.82 23.78 10.93
C PRO A 168 -17.47 24.68 11.99
N ASP A 169 -18.80 24.75 12.01
CA ASP A 169 -19.57 25.48 13.03
C ASP A 169 -19.57 24.77 14.39
N GLY A 170 -19.20 23.49 14.44
CA GLY A 170 -19.14 22.66 15.65
C GLY A 170 -20.40 21.85 15.91
N GLU A 171 -21.33 21.84 14.97
CA GLU A 171 -22.56 21.05 15.04
C GLU A 171 -22.25 19.59 14.75
N THR A 172 -22.79 18.69 15.57
CA THR A 172 -22.62 17.25 15.39
C THR A 172 -23.52 16.73 14.28
N LEU A 173 -23.01 15.82 13.46
CA LEU A 173 -23.80 15.15 12.46
C LEU A 173 -24.75 14.12 13.10
N LYS A 174 -25.98 14.03 12.59
CA LYS A 174 -26.98 13.05 13.06
C LYS A 174 -26.41 11.63 12.94
N ASN A 175 -26.61 10.81 13.98
CA ASN A 175 -26.07 9.45 14.11
C ASN A 175 -24.54 9.37 14.27
N LEU A 176 -23.85 10.51 14.38
CA LEU A 176 -22.40 10.61 14.61
C LEU A 176 -22.12 11.67 15.68
N ASP A 177 -22.97 11.73 16.69
CA ASP A 177 -22.85 12.58 17.88
C ASP A 177 -21.93 11.93 18.93
N PHE A 178 -21.73 12.59 20.07
CA PHE A 178 -20.80 12.19 21.14
C PHE A 178 -21.26 10.94 21.93
N ASN A 179 -21.50 9.84 21.22
CA ASN A 179 -21.98 8.56 21.74
C ASN A 179 -20.99 7.40 21.48
N TYR A 180 -19.79 7.73 21.00
CA TYR A 180 -18.76 6.77 20.63
C TYR A 180 -17.56 6.85 21.56
N SER A 181 -17.10 5.71 22.06
CA SER A 181 -15.80 5.62 22.75
C SER A 181 -14.63 5.55 21.77
N HIS A 182 -14.90 5.27 20.49
CA HIS A 182 -13.91 5.20 19.43
C HIS A 182 -14.55 5.44 18.05
N LEU A 183 -13.88 6.21 17.18
CA LEU A 183 -14.21 6.40 15.77
C LEU A 183 -12.92 6.53 14.95
N ASP A 184 -12.67 5.56 14.06
CA ASP A 184 -11.59 5.65 13.06
C ASP A 184 -12.17 5.96 11.68
N LEU A 185 -11.63 7.01 11.03
CA LEU A 185 -11.96 7.35 9.65
C LEU A 185 -11.48 6.27 8.68
N ILE A 186 -12.38 5.82 7.81
CA ILE A 186 -12.07 5.03 6.61
C ILE A 186 -12.52 5.84 5.41
N ASP A 187 -11.57 6.50 4.76
CA ASP A 187 -11.77 7.20 3.50
C ASP A 187 -11.28 6.32 2.35
N SER A 188 -12.24 5.76 1.61
CA SER A 188 -11.97 4.94 0.42
C SER A 188 -12.07 5.75 -0.87
N GLY A 189 -12.12 7.09 -0.82
CA GLY A 189 -12.30 7.97 -1.97
C GLY A 189 -13.74 7.99 -2.50
N ASN A 190 -13.99 8.85 -3.50
CA ASN A 190 -15.29 9.01 -4.16
C ASN A 190 -16.47 9.25 -3.20
N ASP A 191 -16.25 10.06 -2.15
CA ASP A 191 -17.20 10.30 -1.06
C ASP A 191 -17.66 9.03 -0.32
N ASN A 192 -16.94 7.92 -0.44
CA ASN A 192 -17.21 6.69 0.30
C ASN A 192 -16.51 6.73 1.66
N ILE A 193 -17.17 7.40 2.61
CA ILE A 193 -16.70 7.59 3.97
C ILE A 193 -17.44 6.66 4.94
N TRP A 194 -16.65 5.83 5.62
CA TRP A 194 -17.09 4.99 6.73
C TRP A 194 -16.27 5.28 7.97
N PHE A 195 -16.80 4.86 9.11
CA PHE A 195 -16.13 4.91 10.39
C PHE A 195 -16.19 3.54 11.03
N LYS A 196 -15.03 3.02 11.45
CA LYS A 196 -15.00 1.90 12.40
C LYS A 196 -15.32 2.48 13.78
N TYR A 197 -16.37 1.99 14.41
CA TYR A 197 -16.87 2.58 15.65
C TYR A 197 -16.87 1.61 16.82
N LYS A 198 -16.78 2.18 18.02
CA LYS A 198 -17.21 1.57 19.28
C LYS A 198 -18.13 2.54 20.02
N THR A 199 -19.34 2.14 20.36
CA THR A 199 -20.23 2.98 21.18
C THR A 199 -19.76 3.01 22.64
N LEU A 200 -20.29 3.94 23.43
CA LEU A 200 -20.09 3.92 24.89
C LEU A 200 -20.66 2.66 25.56
N SER A 201 -21.69 2.05 24.96
CA SER A 201 -22.28 0.76 25.41
C SER A 201 -21.50 -0.47 24.95
N GLY A 202 -20.46 -0.31 24.12
CA GLY A 202 -19.60 -1.39 23.67
C GLY A 202 -20.00 -2.07 22.35
N GLU A 203 -21.04 -1.60 21.66
CA GLU A 203 -21.37 -2.04 20.30
C GLU A 203 -20.25 -1.62 19.34
N LEU A 204 -19.82 -2.55 18.50
CA LEU A 204 -18.75 -2.36 17.53
C LEU A 204 -19.27 -2.57 16.10
N GLY A 205 -18.71 -1.88 15.12
CA GLY A 205 -19.06 -2.10 13.72
C GLY A 205 -18.55 -1.00 12.81
N PHE A 206 -19.20 -0.86 11.65
CA PHE A 206 -18.96 0.23 10.72
C PHE A 206 -20.21 1.08 10.55
N ILE A 207 -20.06 2.40 10.48
CA ILE A 207 -21.14 3.35 10.24
C ILE A 207 -20.71 4.35 9.15
N ASN A 208 -21.60 4.76 8.26
CA ASN A 208 -21.29 5.79 7.25
C ASN A 208 -21.88 7.16 7.62
N MET A 209 -21.60 8.17 6.79
CA MET A 209 -22.09 9.54 6.96
C MET A 209 -23.64 9.66 7.02
N ASN A 210 -24.38 8.68 6.51
CA ASN A 210 -25.85 8.67 6.55
C ASN A 210 -26.41 7.89 7.76
N GLY A 211 -25.56 7.26 8.57
CA GLY A 211 -25.94 6.43 9.70
C GLY A 211 -26.25 4.97 9.36
N GLU A 212 -25.98 4.51 8.14
CA GLU A 212 -26.07 3.09 7.79
C GLU A 212 -24.99 2.31 8.57
N LYS A 213 -25.39 1.23 9.24
CA LYS A 213 -24.49 0.37 10.01
C LYS A 213 -24.26 -0.97 9.33
N LYS A 214 -23.02 -1.47 9.38
CA LYS A 214 -22.61 -2.79 8.86
C LYS A 214 -21.71 -3.53 9.85
N LEU A 215 -21.72 -4.86 9.74
CA LEU A 215 -20.94 -5.79 10.56
C LEU A 215 -21.06 -5.51 12.08
N ILE A 216 -22.29 -5.21 12.54
CA ILE A 216 -22.55 -4.90 13.95
C ILE A 216 -22.20 -6.12 14.80
N ASN A 217 -21.18 -5.96 15.66
CA ASN A 217 -20.57 -7.01 16.48
C ASN A 217 -20.06 -8.24 15.69
N ASP A 218 -19.90 -8.10 14.37
CA ASP A 218 -19.34 -9.11 13.45
C ASP A 218 -17.98 -8.66 12.91
N ILE A 219 -17.21 -7.99 13.77
CA ILE A 219 -15.83 -7.58 13.51
C ILE A 219 -14.85 -8.35 14.41
N ILE A 220 -13.60 -8.44 13.98
CA ILE A 220 -12.54 -8.97 14.84
C ILE A 220 -12.31 -7.99 15.99
N SER A 221 -12.53 -8.42 17.23
CA SER A 221 -12.35 -7.57 18.40
C SER A 221 -10.88 -7.21 18.58
N ASN A 222 -10.62 -5.96 18.97
CA ASN A 222 -9.27 -5.39 19.12
C ASN A 222 -8.41 -5.59 17.87
N SER A 223 -9.03 -5.60 16.68
CA SER A 223 -8.28 -5.85 15.46
C SER A 223 -7.30 -4.73 15.17
N ARG A 224 -6.10 -5.15 14.78
CA ARG A 224 -5.13 -4.31 14.09
C ARG A 224 -5.52 -4.31 12.62
N SER A 225 -5.86 -3.14 12.12
CA SER A 225 -6.12 -2.92 10.69
C SER A 225 -4.78 -2.67 10.00
N GLN A 226 -4.39 -3.56 9.10
CA GLN A 226 -3.26 -3.35 8.21
C GLN A 226 -3.78 -3.05 6.82
N THR A 227 -3.61 -1.80 6.46
CA THR A 227 -3.91 -1.31 5.12
C THR A 227 -2.55 -1.10 4.47
N GLU A 228 -1.99 -2.18 3.91
CA GLU A 228 -0.67 -2.15 3.26
C GLU A 228 -0.71 -2.95 1.96
N GLY A 229 -0.23 -2.31 0.90
CA GLY A 229 0.25 -2.94 -0.33
C GLY A 229 1.50 -2.16 -0.71
N TYR A 230 2.65 -2.57 -0.17
CA TYR A 230 3.89 -1.80 -0.28
C TYR A 230 4.79 -2.40 -1.36
N PHE A 231 5.30 -1.56 -2.24
CA PHE A 231 6.62 -1.78 -2.84
C PHE A 231 7.43 -0.51 -2.57
N SER A 232 8.45 -0.62 -1.73
CA SER A 232 9.34 0.49 -1.41
C SER A 232 10.19 0.79 -2.64
N PHE A 233 9.71 1.65 -3.53
CA PHE A 233 10.60 2.28 -4.50
C PHE A 233 11.26 3.47 -3.81
N VAL A 234 12.56 3.36 -3.55
CA VAL A 234 13.41 4.49 -3.20
C VAL A 234 13.84 5.14 -4.51
N ASP A 235 12.92 5.91 -5.09
CA ASP A 235 13.23 7.05 -5.93
C ASP A 235 12.27 8.15 -5.46
N SER A 236 12.86 9.25 -4.99
CA SER A 236 12.15 10.34 -4.32
C SER A 236 11.12 11.06 -5.20
N GLU A 237 11.12 10.85 -6.52
CA GLU A 237 10.05 11.35 -7.41
C GLU A 237 8.87 10.37 -7.61
N HIS A 238 9.07 9.06 -7.45
CA HIS A 238 8.10 8.01 -7.83
C HIS A 238 7.64 7.14 -6.67
N SER A 239 7.94 7.55 -5.43
CA SER A 239 7.40 6.92 -4.23
C SER A 239 5.88 7.17 -4.13
N VAL A 240 5.10 6.38 -4.86
CA VAL A 240 3.63 6.42 -4.81
C VAL A 240 3.20 5.94 -3.43
N ARG A 241 3.13 6.87 -2.47
CA ARG A 241 2.50 6.65 -1.18
C ARG A 241 1.02 6.34 -1.41
N ARG A 242 0.70 5.05 -1.23
CA ARG A 242 -0.62 4.43 -1.01
C ARG A 242 -1.67 4.67 -2.11
N LYS A 243 -1.93 3.63 -2.90
CA LYS A 243 -3.26 3.44 -3.49
C LYS A 243 -3.93 2.25 -2.81
N TYR A 244 -4.84 2.59 -1.90
CA TYR A 244 -5.71 1.65 -1.23
C TYR A 244 -6.76 1.17 -2.22
N TYR A 245 -6.61 -0.01 -2.79
CA TYR A 245 -7.64 -0.54 -3.70
C TYR A 245 -8.82 -1.21 -2.99
N GLY A 246 -9.18 -0.68 -1.82
CA GLY A 246 -10.43 -1.00 -1.14
C GLY A 246 -10.43 -2.29 -0.32
N TYR A 247 -9.27 -2.82 0.08
CA TYR A 247 -9.19 -3.95 1.02
C TYR A 247 -8.33 -3.62 2.23
N SER A 248 -8.71 -4.14 3.40
CA SER A 248 -7.94 -4.11 4.65
C SER A 248 -7.75 -5.52 5.18
N ILE A 249 -6.54 -5.82 5.69
CA ILE A 249 -6.34 -6.99 6.53
C ILE A 249 -6.78 -6.61 7.93
N GLU A 250 -7.80 -7.30 8.44
CA GLU A 250 -8.20 -7.20 9.83
C GLU A 250 -7.65 -8.41 10.58
N SER A 251 -6.93 -8.17 11.67
CA SER A 251 -6.31 -9.27 12.41
C SER A 251 -6.22 -9.02 13.90
N ASN A 252 -6.20 -10.10 14.68
CA ASN A 252 -5.70 -10.11 16.04
C ASN A 252 -4.77 -11.33 16.21
N ASP A 253 -4.41 -11.67 17.44
CA ASP A 253 -3.47 -12.77 17.69
C ASP A 253 -4.01 -14.14 17.24
N GLU A 254 -5.34 -14.27 17.13
CA GLU A 254 -6.01 -15.54 16.83
C GLU A 254 -6.59 -15.65 15.42
N SER A 255 -7.03 -14.55 14.83
CA SER A 255 -7.88 -14.55 13.63
C SER A 255 -7.47 -13.48 12.63
N TYR A 256 -7.67 -13.81 11.35
CA TYR A 256 -7.30 -12.97 10.21
C TYR A 256 -8.45 -12.97 9.21
N GLY A 257 -8.78 -11.81 8.67
CA GLY A 257 -9.78 -11.64 7.62
C GLY A 257 -9.39 -10.53 6.66
N VAL A 258 -10.05 -10.49 5.51
CA VAL A 258 -9.91 -9.40 4.53
C VAL A 258 -11.26 -8.71 4.41
N LEU A 259 -11.29 -7.44 4.75
CA LEU A 259 -12.46 -6.58 4.67
C LEU A 259 -12.44 -5.78 3.36
N ASP A 260 -13.56 -5.78 2.65
CA ASP A 260 -13.83 -4.83 1.57
C ASP A 260 -14.24 -3.49 2.16
N LEU A 261 -13.38 -2.48 2.01
CA LEU A 261 -13.56 -1.13 2.53
C LEU A 261 -14.60 -0.32 1.74
N LEU A 262 -14.98 -0.75 0.54
CA LEU A 262 -15.99 -0.05 -0.25
C LEU A 262 -17.39 -0.50 0.11
N THR A 263 -17.56 -1.80 0.37
CA THR A 263 -18.86 -2.41 0.70
C THR A 263 -19.05 -2.65 2.19
N MET A 264 -17.97 -2.62 2.98
CA MET A 264 -17.89 -3.05 4.38
C MET A 264 -18.38 -4.48 4.57
N THR A 265 -17.88 -5.40 3.74
CA THR A 265 -18.17 -6.83 3.81
C THR A 265 -16.89 -7.66 3.84
N TRP A 266 -16.92 -8.80 4.53
CA TRP A 266 -15.82 -9.75 4.52
C TRP A 266 -15.63 -10.37 3.13
N LEU A 267 -14.49 -10.09 2.47
CA LEU A 267 -14.03 -10.84 1.31
C LEU A 267 -13.53 -12.22 1.76
N ILE A 268 -12.67 -12.21 2.78
CA ILE A 268 -12.24 -13.42 3.49
C ILE A 268 -12.72 -13.26 4.93
N LYS A 269 -13.64 -14.12 5.34
CA LYS A 269 -14.19 -14.11 6.71
C LYS A 269 -13.08 -14.36 7.74
N PRO A 270 -13.19 -13.82 8.96
CA PRO A 270 -12.26 -14.08 10.05
C PRO A 270 -12.04 -15.59 10.24
N GLN A 271 -10.79 -16.03 10.18
CA GLN A 271 -10.41 -17.44 10.25
C GLN A 271 -9.03 -17.63 10.90
N LYS A 272 -8.71 -18.88 11.28
CA LYS A 272 -7.46 -19.27 11.99
C LYS A 272 -6.53 -20.18 11.19
N LEU A 273 -6.93 -20.60 9.99
CA LEU A 273 -6.23 -21.56 9.12
C LEU A 273 -4.90 -21.04 8.60
N PHE A 274 -4.82 -19.74 8.29
CA PHE A 274 -3.60 -19.10 7.84
C PHE A 274 -3.57 -17.64 8.27
N LYS A 275 -2.37 -17.10 8.46
CA LYS A 275 -2.19 -15.66 8.64
C LYS A 275 -2.22 -15.00 7.26
N ILE A 276 -2.90 -13.86 7.17
CA ILE A 276 -2.89 -13.01 5.98
C ILE A 276 -1.83 -11.93 6.25
N GLU A 277 -0.79 -11.89 5.43
CA GLU A 277 0.40 -11.08 5.66
C GLU A 277 0.41 -9.81 4.83
N GLU A 278 -0.09 -9.89 3.60
CA GLU A 278 0.00 -8.78 2.64
C GLU A 278 -1.12 -8.84 1.61
N ILE A 279 -1.59 -7.67 1.18
CA ILE A 279 -2.47 -7.54 0.02
C ILE A 279 -1.65 -7.01 -1.15
N ASN A 280 -1.68 -7.75 -2.26
CA ASN A 280 -1.08 -7.37 -3.53
C ASN A 280 -2.13 -7.37 -4.63
N TYR A 281 -1.76 -6.76 -5.76
CA TYR A 281 -2.59 -6.77 -6.95
C TYR A 281 -1.74 -6.74 -8.22
N ALA A 282 -2.31 -7.21 -9.32
CA ALA A 282 -1.74 -7.08 -10.65
C ALA A 282 -2.73 -6.36 -11.58
N THR A 283 -2.19 -5.59 -12.53
CA THR A 283 -2.97 -4.94 -13.59
C THR A 283 -2.13 -4.84 -14.87
N ASP A 284 -2.80 -4.78 -16.02
CA ASP A 284 -2.20 -4.43 -17.31
C ASP A 284 -2.53 -3.00 -17.74
N GLN A 285 -3.19 -2.22 -16.88
CA GLN A 285 -3.57 -0.85 -17.15
C GLN A 285 -2.71 0.15 -16.37
N ASN A 286 -2.45 1.30 -16.99
CA ASN A 286 -1.89 2.45 -16.26
C ASN A 286 -3.01 3.04 -15.43
N LEU A 287 -2.90 2.94 -14.11
CA LEU A 287 -3.91 3.48 -13.19
C LEU A 287 -3.63 4.96 -12.94
N SER A 288 -4.68 5.78 -12.88
CA SER A 288 -4.58 7.22 -12.59
C SER A 288 -3.83 7.46 -11.28
N GLU A 289 -3.03 8.53 -11.18
CA GLU A 289 -2.40 8.94 -9.90
C GLU A 289 -3.41 9.11 -8.76
N LYS A 290 -4.63 9.56 -9.10
CA LYS A 290 -5.74 9.64 -8.16
C LYS A 290 -6.46 8.30 -8.10
N TYR A 291 -6.76 7.83 -6.89
CA TYR A 291 -7.58 6.65 -6.69
C TYR A 291 -8.95 6.82 -7.36
N ASP A 292 -9.35 5.83 -8.14
CA ASP A 292 -10.71 5.69 -8.67
C ASP A 292 -11.25 4.30 -8.30
N VAL A 293 -12.49 4.25 -7.80
CA VAL A 293 -13.20 2.99 -7.53
C VAL A 293 -13.36 2.15 -8.80
N GLU A 294 -13.45 2.80 -9.97
CA GLU A 294 -13.58 2.11 -11.25
C GLU A 294 -12.28 1.39 -11.64
N ASP A 295 -11.12 1.92 -11.25
CA ASP A 295 -9.82 1.28 -11.46
C ASP A 295 -9.76 -0.11 -10.80
N ARG A 296 -10.46 -0.28 -9.66
CA ARG A 296 -10.52 -1.57 -8.93
C ARG A 296 -11.01 -2.71 -9.81
N LYS A 297 -11.90 -2.46 -10.78
CA LYS A 297 -12.43 -3.48 -11.71
C LYS A 297 -11.36 -4.05 -12.64
N ASN A 298 -10.25 -3.31 -12.82
CA ASN A 298 -9.13 -3.69 -13.68
C ASN A 298 -7.99 -4.36 -12.89
N LEU A 299 -8.19 -4.63 -11.60
CA LEU A 299 -7.19 -5.23 -10.72
C LEU A 299 -7.52 -6.68 -10.42
N LYS A 300 -6.46 -7.48 -10.39
CA LYS A 300 -6.53 -8.84 -9.85
C LYS A 300 -5.78 -8.89 -8.54
N PHE A 301 -6.49 -9.17 -7.46
CA PHE A 301 -5.92 -9.20 -6.12
C PHE A 301 -5.31 -10.55 -5.75
N TYR A 302 -4.29 -10.47 -4.92
CA TYR A 302 -3.61 -11.62 -4.34
C TYR A 302 -3.29 -11.34 -2.88
N PHE A 303 -3.38 -12.37 -2.05
CA PHE A 303 -3.13 -12.28 -0.62
C PHE A 303 -1.96 -13.19 -0.29
N LEU A 304 -0.88 -12.62 0.26
CA LEU A 304 0.20 -13.43 0.81
C LEU A 304 -0.31 -14.05 2.10
N VAL A 305 -0.27 -15.37 2.18
CA VAL A 305 -0.69 -16.09 3.38
C VAL A 305 0.43 -16.99 3.88
N SER A 306 0.55 -17.11 5.20
CA SER A 306 1.46 -18.04 5.85
C SER A 306 0.67 -19.09 6.62
N ASP A 307 0.96 -20.36 6.31
CA ASP A 307 0.45 -21.51 7.05
C ASP A 307 1.41 -21.79 8.21
N LYS A 308 0.96 -21.48 9.45
CA LYS A 308 1.78 -21.61 10.66
C LYS A 308 2.27 -23.04 10.89
N GLU A 309 1.53 -24.05 10.45
CA GLU A 309 1.89 -25.45 10.66
C GLU A 309 2.95 -25.94 9.67
N LYS A 310 2.96 -25.36 8.46
CA LYS A 310 3.83 -25.80 7.37
C LYS A 310 5.03 -24.89 7.12
N GLU A 311 5.15 -23.79 7.87
CA GLU A 311 6.18 -22.76 7.72
C GLU A 311 6.37 -22.31 6.26
N THR A 312 5.26 -22.25 5.51
CA THR A 312 5.26 -21.91 4.09
C THR A 312 4.36 -20.73 3.82
N SER A 313 4.89 -19.75 3.09
CA SER A 313 4.12 -18.62 2.58
C SER A 313 3.84 -18.80 1.09
N TYR A 314 2.62 -18.49 0.68
CA TYR A 314 2.18 -18.55 -0.71
C TYR A 314 1.08 -17.53 -0.97
N TYR A 315 0.87 -17.17 -2.23
CA TYR A 315 -0.24 -16.32 -2.59
C TYR A 315 -1.52 -17.12 -2.78
N ILE A 316 -2.65 -16.52 -2.40
CA ILE A 316 -4.01 -16.93 -2.80
C ILE A 316 -4.71 -15.78 -3.53
N ASP A 317 -5.76 -16.06 -4.30
CA ASP A 317 -6.67 -15.03 -4.79
C ASP A 317 -7.95 -14.92 -3.92
N ASP A 318 -8.87 -14.07 -4.34
CA ASP A 318 -10.18 -13.85 -3.72
C ASP A 318 -11.10 -15.09 -3.77
N GLN A 319 -10.78 -16.08 -4.62
CA GLN A 319 -11.44 -17.38 -4.67
C GLN A 319 -10.70 -18.45 -3.84
N LEU A 320 -9.71 -18.04 -3.03
CA LEU A 320 -8.86 -18.90 -2.22
C LEU A 320 -8.02 -19.91 -3.02
N LYS A 321 -7.83 -19.68 -4.33
CA LYS A 321 -6.97 -20.53 -5.16
C LYS A 321 -5.51 -20.33 -4.78
N LYS A 322 -4.81 -21.42 -4.50
CA LYS A 322 -3.40 -21.40 -4.07
C LYS A 322 -2.43 -21.35 -5.24
N TYR A 323 -1.46 -20.44 -5.16
CA TYR A 323 -0.38 -20.29 -6.12
C TYR A 323 0.91 -20.87 -5.56
N VAL A 324 1.12 -22.16 -5.81
CA VAL A 324 2.26 -22.95 -5.35
C VAL A 324 2.82 -23.79 -6.49
N LEU A 325 4.13 -24.00 -6.52
CA LEU A 325 4.75 -24.86 -7.51
C LEU A 325 4.22 -26.29 -7.35
N LYS A 326 3.61 -26.84 -8.39
CA LYS A 326 3.20 -28.25 -8.40
C LYS A 326 4.47 -29.10 -8.47
N LYS A 327 4.63 -29.99 -7.48
CA LYS A 327 5.71 -30.99 -7.47
C LYS A 327 5.53 -31.98 -8.61
#